data_AF-A0A2E8HEI9-F1
#
_entry.id   AF-A0A2E8HEI9-F1
#
_cell.length_a   1.000
_cell.length_b   1.000
_cell.length_c   1.000
_cell.angle_alpha   90.00
_cell.angle_beta   90.00
_cell.angle_gamma   90.00
#
_symmetry.space_group_name_H-M   'P 1'
#
loop_
_entity.id
_entity.type
_entity.pdbx_description
1 polymer ?
#
loop_
_entity_poly.entity_id
_entity_poly.type
_entity_poly.pdbx_seq_one_letter_code
_entity_poly.pdbx_strand_id
1 'polypeptide(L)'
;MATRSLLLITAAVLLALAVPTDGEVDLQALSLEYGFAGEDEAPVTLVESGRDNATLYRYLILDDYSEAPENWSQPGFNDSGWLLGAAPFGDSEDDNVVPGTIWDTEGSSPYENDTLLVRHRFDLPVGTILSAEINVAFSNYCTPYLNGNLIYSGDGEEGANGHSMQYWNSDGTEDISPTMFDSRDNLLAIYARDYVWSVNQNQQWLDPRITATHNPFNTTTEPVILGDLLTLVLGVANGGNATAENATITLQADGETVWQQFLSTAAANTNTTMGVDWTPHRLGDIPLNLSISSESNESNYLNNSLEIMLHIHHWG
;
A
#
# COMPACT_ATOMS: atom_id res chain seq x y z
N MET A 1 -57.20 1.11 -27.59
CA MET A 1 -55.98 0.75 -26.85
C MET A 1 -54.81 1.30 -27.64
N ALA A 2 -54.27 2.44 -27.22
CA ALA A 2 -53.13 3.07 -27.87
C ALA A 2 -51.87 2.63 -27.12
N THR A 3 -51.11 1.72 -27.71
CA THR A 3 -49.81 1.30 -27.21
C THR A 3 -48.82 2.42 -27.55
N ARG A 4 -48.44 3.20 -26.53
CA ARG A 4 -47.31 4.13 -26.62
C ARG A 4 -46.03 3.30 -26.62
N SER A 5 -45.41 3.14 -27.77
CA SER A 5 -44.06 2.60 -27.88
C SER A 5 -43.06 3.71 -27.54
N LEU A 6 -42.37 3.55 -26.41
CA LEU A 6 -41.30 4.43 -25.97
C LEU A 6 -40.05 4.09 -26.79
N LEU A 7 -39.62 5.01 -27.67
CA LEU A 7 -38.36 4.89 -28.40
C LEU A 7 -37.23 5.29 -27.45
N LEU A 8 -36.49 4.32 -26.91
CA LEU A 8 -35.23 4.58 -26.21
C LEU A 8 -34.18 4.93 -27.26
N ILE A 9 -33.83 6.21 -27.36
CA ILE A 9 -32.62 6.66 -28.08
C ILE A 9 -31.46 6.41 -27.12
N THR A 10 -30.77 5.28 -27.29
CA THR A 10 -29.45 5.08 -26.70
C THR A 10 -28.47 5.97 -27.45
N ALA A 11 -28.17 7.13 -26.87
CA ALA A 11 -26.98 7.88 -27.25
C ALA A 11 -25.76 7.04 -26.83
N ALA A 12 -25.20 6.29 -27.76
CA ALA A 12 -23.87 5.74 -27.61
C ALA A 12 -22.90 6.94 -27.59
N VAL A 13 -22.52 7.38 -26.39
CA VAL A 13 -21.33 8.21 -26.22
C VAL A 13 -20.17 7.28 -26.53
N LEU A 14 -19.67 7.36 -27.77
CA LEU A 14 -18.37 6.84 -28.11
C LEU A 14 -17.38 7.70 -27.32
N LEU A 15 -16.98 7.25 -26.14
CA LEU A 15 -15.82 7.81 -25.46
C LEU A 15 -14.64 7.36 -26.32
N ALA A 16 -14.28 8.18 -27.30
CA ALA A 16 -12.96 8.10 -27.89
C ALA A 16 -12.00 8.31 -26.73
N LEU A 17 -11.38 7.23 -26.26
CA LEU A 17 -10.13 7.33 -25.53
C LEU A 17 -9.17 7.99 -26.50
N ALA A 18 -9.10 9.32 -26.43
CA ALA A 18 -7.98 10.04 -26.97
C ALA A 18 -6.77 9.48 -26.24
N VAL A 19 -6.01 8.62 -26.91
CA VAL A 19 -4.64 8.34 -26.51
C VAL A 19 -3.97 9.72 -26.47
N PRO A 20 -3.51 10.22 -25.32
CA PRO A 20 -2.87 11.52 -25.31
C PRO A 20 -1.62 11.42 -26.17
N THR A 21 -1.61 12.25 -27.19
CA THR A 21 -0.47 12.58 -28.03
C THR A 21 0.51 13.36 -27.17
N ASP A 22 1.71 12.80 -27.01
CA ASP A 22 2.79 13.23 -26.10
C ASP A 22 2.45 13.14 -24.59
N GLY A 23 3.37 12.56 -23.82
CA GLY A 23 3.23 12.48 -22.37
C GLY A 23 3.43 13.85 -21.73
N GLU A 24 2.50 14.26 -20.88
CA GLU A 24 2.52 15.53 -20.15
C GLU A 24 2.63 15.27 -18.64
N VAL A 25 3.46 16.07 -17.97
CA VAL A 25 3.55 16.12 -16.51
C VAL A 25 2.55 17.16 -15.99
N ASP A 26 1.87 16.89 -14.87
CA ASP A 26 0.96 17.84 -14.20
C ASP A 26 1.12 17.71 -12.69
N LEU A 27 2.04 18.51 -12.12
CA LEU A 27 2.41 18.49 -10.71
C LEU A 27 1.45 19.35 -9.89
N GLN A 28 0.94 18.80 -8.80
CA GLN A 28 -0.10 19.47 -8.02
C GLN A 28 0.25 19.49 -6.53
N ALA A 29 0.02 20.62 -5.88
CA ALA A 29 -0.14 20.70 -4.43
C ALA A 29 -1.62 20.45 -4.11
N LEU A 30 -1.92 19.30 -3.51
CA LEU A 30 -3.29 18.84 -3.28
C LEU A 30 -3.84 19.29 -1.94
N SER A 31 -3.05 19.18 -0.87
CA SER A 31 -3.48 19.49 0.48
C SER A 31 -2.31 19.96 1.34
N LEU A 32 -2.63 20.84 2.28
CA LEU A 32 -1.74 21.31 3.33
C LEU A 32 -2.58 21.39 4.60
N GLU A 33 -2.35 20.44 5.49
CA GLU A 33 -3.08 20.28 6.74
C GLU A 33 -2.11 20.26 7.92
N TYR A 34 -2.60 20.39 9.15
CA TYR A 34 -1.75 20.37 10.33
C TYR A 34 -2.45 19.78 11.56
N GLY A 35 -1.65 19.14 12.41
CA GLY A 35 -2.03 18.61 13.71
C GLY A 35 -0.95 18.88 14.76
N PHE A 36 -1.26 18.67 16.04
CA PHE A 36 -0.22 18.68 17.07
C PHE A 36 0.62 17.41 16.98
N ALA A 37 1.94 17.57 17.05
CA ALA A 37 2.84 16.43 17.06
C ALA A 37 2.73 15.69 18.40
N GLY A 38 2.57 14.37 18.34
CA GLY A 38 2.57 13.49 19.51
C GLY A 38 1.22 13.13 20.12
N GLU A 39 0.11 13.27 19.38
CA GLU A 39 -1.16 12.68 19.78
C GLU A 39 -1.31 11.23 19.27
N ASP A 40 -1.17 10.30 20.23
CA ASP A 40 -1.41 8.86 20.25
C ASP A 40 -1.04 8.02 19.01
N GLU A 41 0.08 7.30 19.13
CA GLU A 41 0.37 6.10 18.33
C GLU A 41 -0.82 5.13 18.34
N ALA A 42 -1.38 4.85 17.17
CA ALA A 42 -2.53 3.99 17.02
C ALA A 42 -2.16 2.68 16.32
N PRO A 43 -2.61 1.52 16.82
CA PRO A 43 -2.49 0.27 16.09
C PRO A 43 -3.43 0.29 14.88
N VAL A 44 -3.00 -0.30 13.78
CA VAL A 44 -3.78 -0.48 12.57
C VAL A 44 -3.47 -1.82 11.92
N THR A 45 -4.48 -2.47 11.35
CA THR A 45 -4.28 -3.63 10.48
C THR A 45 -4.25 -3.15 9.03
N LEU A 46 -3.12 -3.37 8.36
CA LEU A 46 -2.92 -2.99 6.95
C LEU A 46 -3.41 -4.08 6.00
N VAL A 47 -3.27 -5.34 6.42
CA VAL A 47 -3.77 -6.52 5.70
C VAL A 47 -4.43 -7.42 6.73
N GLU A 48 -5.74 -7.64 6.60
CA GLU A 48 -6.52 -8.48 7.52
C GLU A 48 -6.26 -9.97 7.25
N SER A 49 -6.19 -10.74 8.33
CA SER A 49 -6.17 -12.21 8.25
C SER A 49 -7.53 -12.72 7.80
N GLY A 50 -7.55 -13.69 6.91
CA GLY A 50 -8.73 -14.42 6.45
C GLY A 50 -9.55 -15.04 7.58
N ARG A 51 -8.90 -15.44 8.68
CA ARG A 51 -9.57 -15.87 9.92
C ARG A 51 -10.51 -14.81 10.48
N ASP A 52 -10.11 -13.54 10.44
CA ASP A 52 -10.81 -12.43 11.05
C ASP A 52 -11.73 -11.72 10.04
N ASN A 53 -11.28 -11.56 8.79
CA ASN A 53 -12.04 -11.01 7.68
C ASN A 53 -11.50 -11.48 6.32
N ALA A 54 -12.39 -11.73 5.36
CA ALA A 54 -12.04 -12.29 4.06
C ALA A 54 -11.27 -11.29 3.16
N THR A 55 -9.95 -11.21 3.33
CA THR A 55 -9.05 -10.43 2.44
C THR A 55 -8.92 -11.13 1.08
N LEU A 56 -9.18 -10.40 0.00
CA LEU A 56 -9.12 -10.93 -1.37
C LEU A 56 -7.72 -10.80 -1.96
N TYR A 57 -7.23 -11.88 -2.56
CA TYR A 57 -5.96 -11.97 -3.27
C TYR A 57 -6.19 -12.38 -4.71
N ARG A 58 -5.36 -11.84 -5.60
CA ARG A 58 -5.09 -12.47 -6.89
C ARG A 58 -4.21 -13.67 -6.66
N TYR A 59 -4.51 -14.82 -7.25
CA TYR A 59 -3.72 -16.03 -7.02
C TYR A 59 -3.55 -16.94 -8.25
N LEU A 60 -2.48 -17.74 -8.20
CA LEU A 60 -2.22 -18.89 -9.05
C LEU A 60 -1.86 -20.10 -8.19
N ILE A 61 -2.40 -21.26 -8.56
CA ILE A 61 -1.94 -22.57 -8.10
C ILE A 61 -1.18 -23.19 -9.27
N LEU A 62 0.03 -23.66 -8.99
CA LEU A 62 0.98 -24.20 -9.96
C LEU A 62 1.47 -25.56 -9.49
N ASP A 63 1.83 -26.46 -10.41
CA ASP A 63 2.37 -27.78 -10.08
C ASP A 63 3.81 -27.66 -9.51
N ASP A 64 4.55 -26.61 -9.90
CA ASP A 64 5.92 -26.35 -9.42
C ASP A 64 6.29 -24.87 -9.56
N TYR A 65 7.17 -24.36 -8.70
CA TYR A 65 7.64 -22.97 -8.77
C TYR A 65 8.35 -22.62 -10.08
N SER A 66 8.90 -23.60 -10.80
CA SER A 66 9.48 -23.39 -12.13
C SER A 66 8.47 -22.89 -13.19
N GLU A 67 7.17 -22.99 -12.91
CA GLU A 67 6.10 -22.42 -13.74
C GLU A 67 5.73 -20.98 -13.37
N ALA A 68 6.30 -20.46 -12.28
CA ALA A 68 6.02 -19.11 -11.81
C ALA A 68 6.40 -18.07 -12.88
N PRO A 69 5.51 -17.12 -13.21
CA PRO A 69 5.85 -16.03 -14.13
C PRO A 69 7.06 -15.24 -13.62
N GLU A 70 7.97 -14.86 -14.52
CA GLU A 70 9.09 -14.00 -14.13
C GLU A 70 8.60 -12.68 -13.53
N ASN A 71 9.28 -12.23 -12.48
CA ASN A 71 9.00 -10.97 -11.78
C ASN A 71 7.58 -10.87 -11.19
N TRP A 72 6.89 -12.00 -10.97
CA TRP A 72 5.52 -12.02 -10.42
C TRP A 72 5.39 -11.30 -9.08
N SER A 73 6.45 -11.12 -8.29
CA SER A 73 6.41 -10.38 -7.01
C SER A 73 6.55 -8.87 -7.16
N GLN A 74 6.87 -8.36 -8.35
CA GLN A 74 7.13 -6.93 -8.57
C GLN A 74 5.83 -6.13 -8.74
N PRO A 75 5.78 -4.85 -8.31
CA PRO A 75 4.61 -3.98 -8.47
C PRO A 75 4.16 -3.82 -9.92
N GLY A 76 5.08 -3.83 -10.88
CA GLY A 76 4.78 -3.67 -12.31
C GLY A 76 4.23 -4.91 -13.02
N PHE A 77 4.16 -6.07 -12.35
CA PHE A 77 3.65 -7.29 -12.95
C PHE A 77 2.13 -7.24 -13.17
N ASN A 78 1.66 -7.70 -14.33
CA ASN A 78 0.24 -7.74 -14.68
C ASN A 78 -0.40 -9.07 -14.25
N ASP A 79 -1.13 -9.05 -13.14
CA ASP A 79 -1.87 -10.18 -12.56
C ASP A 79 -3.37 -10.19 -12.93
N SER A 80 -3.81 -9.37 -13.89
CA SER A 80 -5.24 -9.26 -14.23
C SER A 80 -5.88 -10.56 -14.71
N GLY A 81 -5.06 -11.50 -15.19
CA GLY A 81 -5.49 -12.84 -15.60
C GLY A 81 -5.54 -13.87 -14.45
N TRP A 82 -5.08 -13.52 -13.25
CA TRP A 82 -5.07 -14.42 -12.10
C TRP A 82 -6.46 -14.55 -11.49
N LEU A 83 -6.71 -15.71 -10.86
CA LEU A 83 -7.94 -15.96 -10.14
C LEU A 83 -8.05 -15.00 -8.94
N LEU A 84 -9.27 -14.81 -8.44
CA LEU A 84 -9.53 -14.01 -7.24
C LEU A 84 -10.10 -14.91 -6.15
N GLY A 85 -9.51 -14.88 -4.96
CA GLY A 85 -9.88 -15.76 -3.85
C GLY A 85 -9.68 -15.06 -2.51
N ALA A 86 -10.47 -15.45 -1.51
CA ALA A 86 -10.32 -14.95 -0.15
C ALA A 86 -9.31 -15.82 0.63
N ALA A 87 -8.47 -15.19 1.44
CA ALA A 87 -7.77 -15.89 2.52
C ALA A 87 -8.80 -16.35 3.58
N PRO A 88 -8.50 -17.40 4.37
CA PRO A 88 -7.30 -18.25 4.30
C PRO A 88 -7.31 -19.13 3.05
N PHE A 89 -6.13 -19.48 2.56
CA PHE A 89 -5.96 -20.54 1.56
C PHE A 89 -5.63 -21.83 2.28
N GLY A 90 -6.29 -22.93 1.93
CA GLY A 90 -6.02 -24.24 2.52
C GLY A 90 -6.89 -25.35 1.94
N ASP A 91 -6.65 -26.59 2.33
CA ASP A 91 -7.32 -27.79 1.82
C ASP A 91 -8.57 -28.18 2.64
N SER A 92 -8.54 -27.89 3.93
CA SER A 92 -9.49 -28.39 4.92
C SER A 92 -9.64 -27.43 6.08
N GLU A 93 -10.69 -27.56 6.90
CA GLU A 93 -10.86 -26.73 8.10
C GLU A 93 -9.77 -27.00 9.13
N ASP A 94 -9.19 -25.95 9.71
CA ASP A 94 -8.23 -26.03 10.82
C ASP A 94 -8.63 -25.12 11.98
N ASP A 95 -8.60 -25.63 13.22
CA ASP A 95 -8.98 -24.90 14.45
C ASP A 95 -10.30 -24.10 14.34
N ASN A 96 -11.31 -24.68 13.67
CA ASN A 96 -12.61 -24.06 13.37
C ASN A 96 -12.55 -22.87 12.38
N VAL A 97 -11.46 -22.73 11.64
CA VAL A 97 -11.30 -21.77 10.54
C VAL A 97 -11.43 -22.53 9.23
N VAL A 98 -12.41 -22.14 8.41
CA VAL A 98 -12.64 -22.74 7.09
C VAL A 98 -11.88 -21.91 6.04
N PRO A 99 -11.13 -22.53 5.13
CA PRO A 99 -10.49 -21.81 4.03
C PRO A 99 -11.49 -20.99 3.20
N GLY A 100 -11.14 -19.74 2.92
CA GLY A 100 -11.86 -18.88 1.99
C GLY A 100 -11.60 -19.28 0.53
N THR A 101 -10.45 -19.89 0.26
CA THR A 101 -10.09 -20.46 -1.04
C THR A 101 -9.47 -21.83 -0.84
N ILE A 102 -9.96 -22.81 -1.60
CA ILE A 102 -9.40 -24.16 -1.55
C ILE A 102 -8.06 -24.17 -2.30
N TRP A 103 -7.01 -24.48 -1.55
CA TRP A 103 -5.69 -24.85 -2.07
C TRP A 103 -5.50 -26.34 -1.78
N ASP A 104 -6.04 -27.15 -2.69
CA ASP A 104 -6.01 -28.61 -2.61
C ASP A 104 -4.89 -29.12 -3.52
N THR A 105 -3.92 -29.81 -2.92
CA THR A 105 -2.76 -30.41 -3.58
C THR A 105 -2.91 -31.93 -3.70
N GLU A 106 -4.11 -32.48 -3.50
CA GLU A 106 -4.41 -33.89 -3.73
C GLU A 106 -4.45 -34.23 -5.25
N GLY A 107 -3.42 -34.88 -5.81
CA GLY A 107 -3.48 -35.34 -7.22
C GLY A 107 -2.16 -35.65 -7.93
N SER A 108 -2.19 -36.32 -9.08
CA SER A 108 -0.99 -36.94 -9.69
C SER A 108 0.11 -36.02 -10.24
N SER A 109 1.12 -35.81 -9.40
CA SER A 109 2.56 -35.57 -9.68
C SER A 109 2.99 -34.27 -10.40
N PRO A 110 4.04 -33.58 -9.88
CA PRO A 110 4.78 -33.92 -8.66
C PRO A 110 4.10 -33.36 -7.41
N TYR A 111 3.48 -34.25 -6.62
CA TYR A 111 2.73 -34.03 -5.36
C TYR A 111 3.47 -33.26 -4.26
N GLU A 112 4.71 -32.83 -4.49
CA GLU A 112 5.66 -32.42 -3.46
C GLU A 112 6.09 -30.95 -3.59
N ASN A 113 5.62 -30.22 -4.62
CA ASN A 113 6.03 -28.84 -4.91
C ASN A 113 4.89 -27.92 -5.33
N ASP A 114 3.64 -28.32 -5.11
CA ASP A 114 2.49 -27.50 -5.49
C ASP A 114 2.61 -26.12 -4.84
N THR A 115 2.49 -25.12 -5.69
CA THR A 115 2.89 -23.76 -5.39
C THR A 115 1.67 -22.87 -5.45
N LEU A 116 1.50 -22.05 -4.41
CA LEU A 116 0.53 -20.98 -4.38
C LEU A 116 1.27 -19.65 -4.46
N LEU A 117 0.93 -18.84 -5.48
CA LEU A 117 1.34 -17.44 -5.55
C LEU A 117 0.13 -16.58 -5.24
N VAL A 118 0.24 -15.66 -4.28
CA VAL A 118 -0.81 -14.68 -3.97
C VAL A 118 -0.30 -13.26 -4.06
N ARG A 119 -1.17 -12.33 -4.47
CA ARG A 119 -0.91 -10.91 -4.61
C ARG A 119 -2.09 -10.10 -4.10
N HIS A 120 -1.83 -9.12 -3.23
CA HIS A 120 -2.84 -8.22 -2.67
C HIS A 120 -2.32 -6.79 -2.68
N ARG A 121 -3.13 -5.87 -3.21
CA ARG A 121 -2.85 -4.44 -3.23
C ARG A 121 -3.64 -3.75 -2.14
N PHE A 122 -2.98 -2.87 -1.39
CA PHE A 122 -3.58 -2.11 -0.29
C PHE A 122 -2.97 -0.71 -0.20
N ASP A 123 -3.76 0.22 0.32
CA ASP A 123 -3.31 1.57 0.64
C ASP A 123 -2.97 1.67 2.13
N LEU A 124 -2.03 2.54 2.47
CA LEU A 124 -1.79 2.87 3.87
C LEU A 124 -2.89 3.79 4.41
N PRO A 125 -3.22 3.71 5.71
CA PRO A 125 -4.03 4.71 6.35
C PRO A 125 -3.34 6.08 6.30
N VAL A 126 -4.14 7.13 6.46
CA VAL A 126 -3.65 8.49 6.66
C VAL A 126 -2.80 8.52 7.93
N GLY A 127 -1.52 8.85 7.80
CA GLY A 127 -0.59 8.88 8.92
C GLY A 127 0.84 8.58 8.46
N THR A 128 1.74 8.49 9.43
CA THR A 128 3.08 7.93 9.23
C THR A 128 3.15 6.57 9.90
N ILE A 129 3.57 5.54 9.17
CA ILE A 129 3.88 4.23 9.75
C ILE A 129 5.15 4.35 10.59
N LEU A 130 5.06 3.99 11.86
CA LEU A 130 6.18 4.05 12.82
C LEU A 130 6.87 2.69 12.94
N SER A 131 6.08 1.63 12.94
CA SER A 131 6.53 0.24 12.92
C SER A 131 5.48 -0.62 12.22
N ALA A 132 5.91 -1.74 11.66
CA ALA A 132 5.01 -2.72 11.07
C ALA A 132 5.59 -4.12 11.25
N GLU A 133 4.71 -5.11 11.31
CA GLU A 133 5.04 -6.52 11.45
C GLU A 133 4.15 -7.31 10.48
N ILE A 134 4.74 -8.28 9.78
CA ILE A 134 3.96 -9.33 9.11
C ILE A 134 3.86 -10.52 10.03
N ASN A 135 2.68 -11.13 10.10
CA ASN A 135 2.51 -12.48 10.62
C ASN A 135 1.88 -13.35 9.55
N VAL A 136 2.43 -14.52 9.30
CA VAL A 136 1.87 -15.49 8.36
C VAL A 136 1.61 -16.79 9.10
N ALA A 137 0.35 -17.25 9.12
CA ALA A 137 0.05 -18.63 9.44
C ALA A 137 0.20 -19.44 8.16
N PHE A 138 1.17 -20.35 8.11
CA PHE A 138 1.39 -21.17 6.93
C PHE A 138 1.83 -22.57 7.32
N SER A 139 1.62 -23.50 6.40
CA SER A 139 2.25 -24.81 6.42
C SER A 139 3.42 -24.84 5.44
N ASN A 140 4.42 -25.67 5.73
CA ASN A 140 5.57 -25.93 4.89
C ASN A 140 6.45 -24.70 4.66
N TYR A 141 6.33 -24.01 3.53
CA TYR A 141 7.23 -22.91 3.15
C TYR A 141 6.44 -21.69 2.70
N CYS A 142 6.86 -20.50 3.14
CA CYS A 142 6.37 -19.25 2.57
C CYS A 142 7.48 -18.19 2.44
N THR A 143 7.42 -17.39 1.39
CA THR A 143 8.36 -16.29 1.13
C THR A 143 7.55 -15.05 0.77
N PRO A 144 7.33 -14.13 1.72
CA PRO A 144 6.60 -12.90 1.48
C PRO A 144 7.51 -11.76 0.98
N TYR A 145 6.93 -10.93 0.14
CA TYR A 145 7.53 -9.74 -0.46
C TYR A 145 6.59 -8.54 -0.26
N LEU A 146 7.17 -7.38 0.02
CA LEU A 146 6.46 -6.09 0.04
C LEU A 146 7.07 -5.18 -1.03
N ASN A 147 6.26 -4.72 -1.97
CA ASN A 147 6.68 -3.85 -3.07
C ASN A 147 7.88 -4.42 -3.86
N GLY A 148 7.92 -5.74 -4.01
CA GLY A 148 9.03 -6.45 -4.67
C GLY A 148 10.28 -6.66 -3.80
N ASN A 149 10.33 -6.12 -2.58
CA ASN A 149 11.40 -6.35 -1.61
C ASN A 149 11.10 -7.60 -0.79
N LEU A 150 12.10 -8.48 -0.64
CA LEU A 150 12.00 -9.67 0.21
C LEU A 150 11.86 -9.23 1.68
N ILE A 151 10.86 -9.75 2.39
CA ILE A 151 10.74 -9.56 3.85
C ILE A 151 11.63 -10.59 4.55
N TYR A 152 11.33 -11.87 4.35
CA TYR A 152 12.15 -13.00 4.78
C TYR A 152 12.02 -14.15 3.78
N SER A 153 13.01 -15.03 3.79
CA SER A 153 12.97 -16.29 3.05
C SER A 153 12.54 -17.38 4.02
N GLY A 154 11.32 -17.89 3.89
CA GLY A 154 10.88 -19.07 4.66
C GLY A 154 11.47 -20.37 4.12
N ASP A 155 12.34 -20.31 3.10
CA ASP A 155 13.29 -21.37 2.80
C ASP A 155 14.33 -21.47 3.93
N GLY A 156 13.90 -21.96 5.10
CA GLY A 156 14.79 -22.60 6.03
C GLY A 156 15.52 -23.70 5.27
N GLU A 157 16.84 -23.61 5.26
CA GLU A 157 17.82 -24.44 4.55
C GLU A 157 17.36 -25.89 4.33
N GLU A 158 17.73 -26.48 3.19
CA GLU A 158 17.65 -27.93 2.93
C GLU A 158 17.88 -28.74 4.23
N GLY A 159 16.79 -29.20 4.87
CA GLY A 159 16.85 -29.88 6.17
C GLY A 159 16.01 -29.27 7.32
N ALA A 160 15.37 -28.11 7.16
CA ALA A 160 14.36 -27.64 8.10
C ALA A 160 13.07 -28.49 7.97
N ASN A 161 12.60 -29.06 9.07
CA ASN A 161 11.32 -29.78 9.10
C ASN A 161 10.21 -28.81 8.70
N GLY A 162 9.27 -29.22 7.84
CA GLY A 162 8.18 -28.36 7.37
C GLY A 162 7.41 -27.70 8.53
N HIS A 163 7.03 -26.44 8.35
CA HIS A 163 6.24 -25.71 9.33
C HIS A 163 4.81 -26.27 9.38
N SER A 164 4.24 -26.38 10.57
CA SER A 164 2.80 -26.63 10.73
C SER A 164 2.07 -25.30 10.91
N MET A 165 0.91 -25.17 10.28
CA MET A 165 -0.01 -24.05 10.51
C MET A 165 -0.17 -23.75 12.01
N GLN A 166 0.16 -22.52 12.40
CA GLN A 166 -0.15 -21.96 13.72
C GLN A 166 -0.34 -20.44 13.59
N TYR A 167 -1.40 -19.92 14.20
CA TYR A 167 -1.60 -18.48 14.24
C TYR A 167 -0.71 -17.80 15.29
N TRP A 168 0.13 -16.92 14.75
CA TRP A 168 1.05 -15.95 15.33
C TRP A 168 2.18 -16.55 16.18
N ASN A 169 2.86 -17.55 15.62
CA ASN A 169 4.14 -18.03 16.13
C ASN A 169 5.32 -17.22 15.53
N SER A 170 6.54 -17.53 15.99
CA SER A 170 7.76 -16.86 15.52
C SER A 170 8.18 -17.24 14.10
N ASP A 171 7.61 -18.31 13.52
CA ASP A 171 8.10 -18.88 12.27
C ASP A 171 7.66 -18.07 11.04
N GLY A 172 6.52 -17.39 11.14
CA GLY A 172 5.98 -16.52 10.09
C GLY A 172 5.95 -15.03 10.46
N THR A 173 6.66 -14.64 11.51
CA THR A 173 6.62 -13.28 12.07
C THR A 173 7.93 -12.55 11.82
N GLU A 174 7.87 -11.36 11.21
CA GLU A 174 9.04 -10.53 10.94
C GLU A 174 8.68 -9.03 10.94
N ASP A 175 9.62 -8.20 11.41
CA ASP A 175 9.48 -6.75 11.39
C ASP A 175 9.62 -6.21 9.95
N ILE A 176 8.73 -5.31 9.56
CA ILE A 176 8.80 -4.58 8.29
C ILE A 176 9.32 -3.17 8.56
N SER A 177 10.47 -2.83 7.96
CA SER A 177 10.94 -1.44 7.92
C SER A 177 9.88 -0.53 7.30
N PRO A 178 9.48 0.59 7.95
CA PRO A 178 8.53 1.55 7.39
C PRO A 178 8.92 2.08 6.01
N THR A 179 10.22 2.08 5.67
CA THR A 179 10.74 2.51 4.37
C THR A 179 10.42 1.55 3.22
N MET A 180 9.89 0.36 3.50
CA MET A 180 9.45 -0.58 2.46
C MET A 180 8.05 -0.25 1.93
N PHE A 181 7.29 0.60 2.61
CA PHE A 181 5.97 1.01 2.16
C PHE A 181 6.04 2.25 1.26
N ASP A 182 5.18 2.24 0.25
CA ASP A 182 4.76 3.42 -0.49
C ASP A 182 3.52 4.02 0.18
N SER A 183 3.25 5.30 -0.06
CA SER A 183 2.06 5.95 0.53
C SER A 183 0.73 5.36 0.02
N ARG A 184 0.72 4.77 -1.18
CA ARG A 184 -0.44 4.11 -1.82
C ARG A 184 0.01 2.96 -2.71
N ASP A 185 -0.94 2.11 -3.07
CA ASP A 185 -0.77 0.99 -4.00
C ASP A 185 0.36 0.03 -3.60
N ASN A 186 0.47 -0.25 -2.30
CA ASN A 186 1.41 -1.25 -1.79
C ASN A 186 1.00 -2.64 -2.26
N LEU A 187 1.98 -3.46 -2.60
CA LEU A 187 1.79 -4.83 -3.03
C LEU A 187 2.39 -5.80 -2.00
N LEU A 188 1.54 -6.58 -1.35
CA LEU A 188 1.94 -7.81 -0.68
C LEU A 188 1.88 -8.96 -1.69
N ALA A 189 3.01 -9.64 -1.89
CA ALA A 189 3.11 -10.82 -2.74
C ALA A 189 3.72 -11.97 -1.92
N ILE A 190 3.13 -13.17 -1.97
CA ILE A 190 3.61 -14.31 -1.18
C ILE A 190 3.69 -15.54 -2.08
N TYR A 191 4.84 -16.20 -2.04
CA TYR A 191 5.02 -17.55 -2.55
C TYR A 191 4.84 -18.50 -1.38
N ALA A 192 3.95 -19.48 -1.53
CA ALA A 192 3.83 -20.60 -0.60
C ALA A 192 4.04 -21.90 -1.38
N ARG A 193 4.73 -22.86 -0.76
CA ARG A 193 4.98 -24.16 -1.36
C ARG A 193 4.56 -25.25 -0.40
N ASP A 194 3.78 -26.16 -0.93
CA ASP A 194 3.46 -27.40 -0.29
C ASP A 194 4.64 -28.38 -0.37
N TYR A 195 4.97 -29.08 0.73
CA TYR A 195 6.06 -30.05 0.76
C TYR A 195 5.66 -31.31 1.52
N VAL A 196 5.48 -32.40 0.78
CA VAL A 196 5.09 -33.70 1.34
C VAL A 196 6.33 -34.55 1.61
N TRP A 197 6.78 -34.63 2.86
CA TRP A 197 7.70 -35.71 3.29
C TRP A 197 6.95 -36.99 3.73
N SER A 198 5.68 -36.88 4.10
CA SER A 198 4.83 -38.00 4.56
C SER A 198 3.35 -37.73 4.30
N VAL A 199 2.70 -38.68 3.60
CA VAL A 199 1.34 -38.58 3.03
C VAL A 199 0.16 -38.46 4.01
N ASN A 200 0.40 -38.39 5.33
CA ASN A 200 -0.69 -38.45 6.34
C ASN A 200 -0.81 -37.18 7.22
N GLN A 201 -0.05 -36.11 6.93
CA GLN A 201 0.06 -34.92 7.79
C GLN A 201 0.32 -33.64 6.97
N ASN A 202 -0.12 -33.57 5.72
CA ASN A 202 0.21 -32.43 4.86
C ASN A 202 -1.01 -31.54 4.66
N GLN A 203 -1.29 -30.71 5.66
CA GLN A 203 -2.34 -29.70 5.56
C GLN A 203 -1.77 -28.46 4.90
N GLN A 204 -2.39 -27.98 3.84
CA GLN A 204 -2.01 -26.72 3.21
C GLN A 204 -2.66 -25.57 3.96
N TRP A 205 -1.86 -24.55 4.25
CA TRP A 205 -2.38 -23.33 4.84
C TRP A 205 -1.55 -22.13 4.46
N LEU A 206 -2.23 -21.03 4.15
CA LEU A 206 -1.65 -19.70 4.04
C LEU A 206 -2.68 -18.65 4.46
N ASP A 207 -2.37 -17.92 5.53
CA ASP A 207 -3.12 -16.75 5.95
C ASP A 207 -2.20 -15.66 6.52
N PRO A 208 -1.95 -14.58 5.75
CA PRO A 208 -1.11 -13.48 6.19
C PRO A 208 -1.92 -12.37 6.89
N ARG A 209 -1.24 -11.64 7.76
CA ARG A 209 -1.69 -10.38 8.36
C ARG A 209 -0.53 -9.41 8.40
N ILE A 210 -0.80 -8.13 8.15
CA ILE A 210 0.15 -7.05 8.44
C ILE A 210 -0.50 -6.11 9.45
N THR A 211 0.17 -5.93 10.58
CA THR A 211 -0.19 -4.92 11.58
C THR A 211 0.88 -3.83 11.61
N ALA A 212 0.47 -2.64 12.02
CA ALA A 212 1.37 -1.52 12.16
C ALA A 212 0.96 -0.65 13.35
N THR A 213 1.94 0.09 13.86
CA THR A 213 1.68 1.28 14.64
C THR A 213 1.87 2.47 13.73
N HIS A 214 0.87 3.34 13.68
CA HIS A 214 0.94 4.58 12.92
C HIS A 214 0.69 5.76 13.83
N ASN A 215 1.26 6.90 13.49
CA ASN A 215 0.83 8.18 14.04
C ASN A 215 -0.31 8.70 13.15
N PRO A 216 -1.58 8.63 13.58
CA PRO A 216 -2.70 9.12 12.78
C PRO A 216 -2.57 10.64 12.65
N PHE A 217 -2.71 11.17 11.44
CA PHE A 217 -2.74 12.62 11.26
C PHE A 217 -4.03 13.18 11.86
N ASN A 218 -3.97 13.67 13.09
CA ASN A 218 -5.11 14.30 13.75
C ASN A 218 -5.11 15.79 13.36
N THR A 219 -5.85 16.16 12.32
CA THR A 219 -6.02 17.58 11.98
C THR A 219 -6.71 18.28 13.14
N THR A 220 -6.09 19.30 13.71
CA THR A 220 -6.64 19.99 14.89
C THR A 220 -7.43 21.24 14.49
N THR A 221 -8.54 21.50 15.18
CA THR A 221 -9.21 22.81 15.17
C THR A 221 -8.85 23.66 16.38
N GLU A 222 -8.02 23.13 17.27
CA GLU A 222 -7.61 23.85 18.46
C GLU A 222 -6.67 25.01 18.10
N PRO A 223 -6.67 26.09 18.91
CA PRO A 223 -5.76 27.20 18.69
C PRO A 223 -4.30 26.76 18.81
N VAL A 224 -3.50 27.06 17.78
CA VAL A 224 -2.05 26.85 17.83
C VAL A 224 -1.39 27.98 18.63
N ILE A 225 -0.53 27.63 19.58
CA ILE A 225 0.22 28.56 20.41
C ILE A 225 1.69 28.59 19.95
N LEU A 226 2.34 29.74 20.13
CA LEU A 226 3.76 29.89 19.88
C LEU A 226 4.58 28.84 20.66
N GLY A 227 5.39 28.07 19.93
CA GLY A 227 6.23 27.01 20.50
C GLY A 227 5.61 25.62 20.46
N ASP A 228 4.34 25.48 20.04
CA ASP A 228 3.76 24.16 19.80
C ASP A 228 4.51 23.41 18.71
N LEU A 229 4.73 22.12 18.92
CA LEU A 229 5.25 21.24 17.88
C LEU A 229 4.07 20.75 17.03
N LEU A 230 4.09 21.10 15.75
CA LEU A 230 3.07 20.68 14.78
C LEU A 230 3.66 19.64 13.84
N THR A 231 2.81 18.74 13.37
CA THR A 231 3.08 17.95 12.16
C THR A 231 2.24 18.53 11.02
N LEU A 232 2.93 19.05 9.99
CA LEU A 232 2.34 19.57 8.77
C LEU A 232 2.24 18.44 7.75
N VAL A 233 1.05 18.24 7.19
CA VAL A 233 0.75 17.18 6.23
C VAL A 233 0.70 17.76 4.83
N LEU A 234 1.62 17.32 3.98
CA LEU A 234 1.81 17.82 2.63
C LEU A 234 1.31 16.77 1.65
N GLY A 235 0.23 17.05 0.93
CA GLY A 235 -0.26 16.23 -0.17
C GLY A 235 0.16 16.82 -1.50
N VAL A 236 0.88 16.05 -2.32
CA VAL A 236 1.28 16.46 -3.67
C VAL A 236 1.02 15.33 -4.68
N ALA A 237 0.95 15.67 -5.97
CA ALA A 237 0.68 14.69 -7.02
C ALA A 237 1.40 15.00 -8.33
N ASN A 238 1.47 13.98 -9.18
CA ASN A 238 1.61 14.13 -10.62
C ASN A 238 0.36 13.53 -11.28
N GLY A 239 -0.61 14.39 -11.60
CA GLY A 239 -1.84 14.04 -12.31
C GLY A 239 -1.65 13.81 -13.82
N GLY A 240 -0.44 14.03 -14.31
CA GLY A 240 -0.08 13.85 -15.71
C GLY A 240 0.11 12.39 -16.07
N ASN A 241 0.20 12.12 -17.38
CA ASN A 241 0.45 10.77 -17.92
C ASN A 241 1.94 10.53 -18.25
N ALA A 242 2.82 11.48 -17.94
CA ALA A 242 4.27 11.33 -17.98
C ALA A 242 4.89 11.46 -16.59
N THR A 243 6.02 10.78 -16.38
CA THR A 243 6.82 10.88 -15.16
C THR A 243 7.61 12.18 -15.17
N ALA A 244 7.60 12.93 -14.06
CA ALA A 244 8.46 14.08 -13.86
C ALA A 244 9.83 13.62 -13.36
N GLU A 245 10.91 14.21 -13.87
CA GLU A 245 12.27 14.00 -13.37
C GLU A 245 12.70 15.19 -12.50
N ASN A 246 13.55 14.93 -11.50
CA ASN A 246 14.13 15.95 -10.62
C ASN A 246 13.06 16.85 -9.96
N ALA A 247 12.00 16.23 -9.45
CA ALA A 247 10.94 16.97 -8.77
C ALA A 247 11.41 17.45 -7.39
N THR A 248 10.95 18.63 -6.99
CA THR A 248 11.31 19.28 -5.74
C THR A 248 10.04 19.75 -5.04
N ILE A 249 9.84 19.26 -3.82
CA ILE A 249 8.75 19.68 -2.95
C ILE A 249 9.32 20.68 -1.94
N THR A 250 8.68 21.83 -1.80
CA THR A 250 9.11 22.91 -0.91
C THR A 250 7.96 23.33 -0.02
N LEU A 251 8.24 23.44 1.28
CA LEU A 251 7.37 24.07 2.25
C LEU A 251 8.01 25.36 2.74
N GLN A 252 7.24 26.44 2.66
CA GLN A 252 7.65 27.76 3.16
C GLN A 252 6.73 28.23 4.27
N ALA A 253 7.29 28.94 5.25
CA ALA A 253 6.54 29.69 6.26
C ALA A 253 6.99 31.16 6.20
N ASP A 254 6.05 32.10 6.08
CA ASP A 254 6.37 33.53 5.91
C ASP A 254 7.33 33.81 4.73
N GLY A 255 7.30 32.97 3.69
CA GLY A 255 8.19 33.06 2.52
C GLY A 255 9.61 32.52 2.75
N GLU A 256 9.94 32.02 3.94
CA GLU A 256 11.20 31.32 4.20
C GLU A 256 11.01 29.80 4.03
N THR A 257 11.93 29.15 3.33
CA THR A 257 11.91 27.69 3.20
C THR A 257 12.22 27.04 4.54
N VAL A 258 11.23 26.33 5.08
CA VAL A 258 11.36 25.59 6.35
C VAL A 258 11.63 24.12 6.13
N TRP A 259 11.26 23.58 4.97
CA TRP A 259 11.52 22.20 4.59
C TRP A 259 11.54 22.03 3.07
N GLN A 260 12.33 21.07 2.59
CA GLN A 260 12.46 20.74 1.17
C GLN A 260 12.86 19.28 0.98
N GLN A 261 12.33 18.64 -0.06
CA GLN A 261 12.74 17.30 -0.50
C GLN A 261 12.96 17.25 -2.00
N PHE A 262 14.02 16.55 -2.38
CA PHE A 262 14.35 16.24 -3.77
C PHE A 262 13.92 14.81 -4.09
N LEU A 263 13.18 14.66 -5.18
CA LEU A 263 12.74 13.38 -5.73
C LEU A 263 13.44 13.17 -7.07
N SER A 264 14.07 12.00 -7.25
CA SER A 264 14.63 11.63 -8.55
C SER A 264 13.56 11.56 -9.63
N THR A 265 12.37 11.06 -9.27
CA THR A 265 11.19 11.03 -10.14
C THR A 265 9.89 11.23 -9.37
N ALA A 266 8.86 11.76 -10.03
CA ALA A 266 7.46 11.70 -9.60
C ALA A 266 6.65 10.98 -10.68
N ALA A 267 6.25 9.74 -10.40
CA ALA A 267 5.59 8.85 -11.36
C ALA A 267 4.27 9.44 -11.90
N ALA A 268 3.92 9.11 -13.14
CA ALA A 268 2.66 9.53 -13.74
C ALA A 268 1.44 8.99 -12.99
N ASN A 269 0.37 9.78 -12.90
CA ASN A 269 -0.89 9.44 -12.24
C ASN A 269 -0.74 8.97 -10.78
N THR A 270 0.24 9.50 -10.05
CA THR A 270 0.44 9.18 -8.62
C THR A 270 0.31 10.41 -7.74
N ASN A 271 0.07 10.18 -6.46
CA ASN A 271 0.18 11.18 -5.41
C ASN A 271 0.97 10.62 -4.25
N THR A 272 1.44 11.53 -3.41
CA THR A 272 2.15 11.19 -2.18
C THR A 272 1.75 12.16 -1.09
N THR A 273 1.71 11.64 0.14
CA THR A 273 1.48 12.41 1.35
C THR A 273 2.66 12.24 2.28
N MET A 274 3.09 13.31 2.93
CA MET A 274 4.20 13.31 3.87
C MET A 274 3.93 14.21 5.08
N GLY A 275 4.50 13.84 6.22
CA GLY A 275 4.50 14.64 7.45
C GLY A 275 5.82 15.39 7.64
N VAL A 276 5.74 16.66 8.03
CA VAL A 276 6.89 17.50 8.38
C VAL A 276 6.66 18.13 9.74
N ASP A 277 7.54 17.84 10.69
CA ASP A 277 7.47 18.49 12.00
C ASP A 277 7.99 19.92 11.91
N TRP A 278 7.22 20.85 12.45
CA TRP A 278 7.54 22.27 12.43
C TRP A 278 7.01 22.98 13.67
N THR A 279 7.81 23.90 14.22
CA THR A 279 7.43 24.73 15.36
C THR A 279 7.26 26.18 14.89
N PRO A 280 6.13 26.85 15.16
CA PRO A 280 5.98 28.27 14.89
C PRO A 280 6.97 29.11 15.70
N HIS A 281 7.64 30.06 15.03
CA HIS A 281 8.67 30.91 15.65
C HIS A 281 8.21 32.34 15.95
N ARG A 282 6.99 32.71 15.55
CA ARG A 282 6.41 34.04 15.81
C ARG A 282 4.90 33.99 16.00
N LEU A 283 4.37 35.05 16.61
CA LEU A 283 2.94 35.23 16.84
C LEU A 283 2.23 35.81 15.61
N GLY A 284 0.93 35.56 15.53
CA GLY A 284 0.03 36.09 14.52
C GLY A 284 -0.13 35.18 13.32
N ASP A 285 -0.52 35.79 12.19
CA ASP A 285 -0.79 35.09 10.95
C ASP A 285 0.52 34.72 10.26
N ILE A 286 0.69 33.42 9.96
CA ILE A 286 1.82 32.86 9.22
C ILE A 286 1.25 32.14 7.98
N PRO A 287 1.52 32.64 6.76
CA PRO A 287 1.19 31.91 5.54
C PRO A 287 2.14 30.72 5.42
N LEU A 288 1.56 29.54 5.24
CA LEU A 288 2.27 28.32 4.89
C LEU A 288 2.02 28.02 3.42
N ASN A 289 3.09 27.88 2.64
CA ASN A 289 3.02 27.62 1.21
C ASN A 289 3.67 26.28 0.90
N LEU A 290 2.88 25.33 0.43
CA LEU A 290 3.34 24.08 -0.15
C LEU A 290 3.47 24.27 -1.66
N SER A 291 4.61 23.86 -2.23
CA SER A 291 4.80 23.85 -3.67
C SER A 291 5.55 22.61 -4.15
N ILE A 292 5.27 22.20 -5.38
CA ILE A 292 6.00 21.15 -6.10
C ILE A 292 6.43 21.65 -7.48
N SER A 293 7.66 21.37 -7.86
CA SER A 293 8.25 21.85 -9.11
C SER A 293 9.16 20.80 -9.72
N SER A 294 9.41 20.88 -11.02
CA SER A 294 10.40 20.06 -11.73
C SER A 294 10.87 20.79 -13.00
N GLU A 295 11.90 20.25 -13.67
CA GLU A 295 12.32 20.73 -14.99
C GLU A 295 11.48 20.14 -16.14
N SER A 296 10.30 19.60 -15.83
CA SER A 296 9.45 18.93 -16.82
C SER A 296 8.61 19.91 -17.65
N ASN A 297 8.09 19.38 -18.77
CA ASN A 297 7.23 20.11 -19.68
C ASN A 297 5.77 19.98 -19.21
N GLU A 298 5.42 20.74 -18.19
CA GLU A 298 4.06 20.89 -17.65
C GLU A 298 3.39 22.15 -18.22
N SER A 299 2.09 22.10 -18.54
CA SER A 299 1.38 23.29 -19.02
C SER A 299 0.62 24.06 -17.94
N ASN A 300 0.28 23.41 -16.82
CA ASN A 300 -0.61 23.96 -15.80
C ASN A 300 0.12 24.30 -14.50
N TYR A 301 0.91 25.37 -14.48
CA TYR A 301 1.66 25.73 -13.26
C TYR A 301 0.83 26.31 -12.10
N LEU A 302 -0.50 26.42 -12.25
CA LEU A 302 -1.37 27.13 -11.29
C LEU A 302 -1.80 26.26 -10.11
N ASN A 303 -1.71 24.93 -10.23
CA ASN A 303 -2.01 23.98 -9.16
C ASN A 303 -0.74 23.47 -8.47
N ASN A 304 0.45 23.90 -8.90
CA ASN A 304 1.74 23.51 -8.31
C ASN A 304 1.96 24.06 -6.90
N SER A 305 1.13 25.00 -6.44
CA SER A 305 1.24 25.56 -5.09
C SER A 305 -0.12 25.70 -4.39
N LEU A 306 -0.08 25.55 -3.08
CA LEU A 306 -1.21 25.68 -2.18
C LEU A 306 -0.76 26.48 -0.96
N GLU A 307 -1.54 27.50 -0.60
CA GLU A 307 -1.27 28.33 0.57
C GLU A 307 -2.41 28.22 1.58
N ILE A 308 -2.06 28.07 2.86
CA ILE A 308 -2.99 28.21 3.98
C ILE A 308 -2.49 29.29 4.94
N MET A 309 -3.40 29.82 5.74
CA MET A 309 -3.05 30.77 6.81
C MET A 309 -3.12 30.05 8.16
N LEU A 310 -2.01 30.05 8.90
CA LEU A 310 -1.95 29.54 10.25
C LEU A 310 -2.00 30.70 11.24
N HIS A 311 -2.89 30.62 12.24
CA HIS A 311 -3.05 31.65 13.26
C HIS A 311 -2.35 31.22 14.56
N ILE A 312 -1.27 31.91 14.92
CA ILE A 312 -0.47 31.60 16.11
C ILE A 312 -0.82 32.54 17.26
N HIS A 313 -1.27 31.93 18.36
CA HIS A 313 -1.68 32.63 19.57
C HIS A 313 -0.55 32.68 20.61
N HIS A 314 -0.68 33.60 21.58
CA HIS A 314 0.17 33.60 22.77
C HIS A 314 -0.46 32.70 23.83
N TRP A 315 0.36 32.16 24.72
CA TRP A 315 -0.12 31.45 25.90
C TRP A 315 -0.85 32.42 26.83
N GLY A 316 -2.14 32.18 27.08
CA GLY A 316 -2.98 32.96 28.00
C GLY A 316 -2.90 32.51 29.44
#